data_AF-A0A6P0KBI9-F1
#
_entry.id   AF-A0A6P0KBI9-F1
#
_cell.length_a   1.000
_cell.length_b   1.000
_cell.length_c   1.000
_cell.angle_alpha   90.00
_cell.angle_beta   90.00
_cell.angle_gamma   90.00
#
_symmetry.space_group_name_H-M   'P 1'
#
loop_
_entity.id
_entity.type
_entity.pdbx_description
1 polymer ?
#
loop_
_entity_poly.entity_id
_entity_poly.type
_entity_poly.pdbx_seq_one_letter_code
_entity_poly.pdbx_strand_id
1 'polypeptide(L)'
;MINSLISTAAWVVGSVIWIELVRDFYHLASHYWPSLYRLHVWHHRVFRPDLSVVSEKIYRQAQWRNDVPECLVMLVLSLLLLAVAYRVSPEHYWGAFAGCFYTLSFLLGAIARGSGIKGADQLTDLTHLPGTFLTVPANWLVNRPYHWRHHFDNQNAYYSGTLTIVDKLMGTALSLKGKSIAVTGASGTLGKALLQHLRTRGAKVIALSSKHQEISIPGAKGEIEPVNTITWQVGQESELAAQLEKVDILIINHGINVHGERTAAAIGNSYEINTFSSWRLLELFFTTVRTNKDIACKEVWVNTSEAEVIPALSPLYELSKRALGDLVTLRRLDAPCVVRKLILGPFKSNLNPIGVMSADWVAKQIINLAIRDVRNIIVTINPLTFLAFPIREFMLTTYFKLFSRRTFNSIPVLQKSEQLSQESSKTI
;
A
#
# COMPACT_ATOMS: atom_id res chain seq x y z
N MET A 1 -14.58 17.42 35.95
CA MET A 1 -13.47 16.42 35.91
C MET A 1 -13.35 15.76 34.53
N ILE A 2 -14.38 15.06 34.03
CA ILE A 2 -14.35 14.37 32.72
C ILE A 2 -14.02 15.32 31.56
N ASN A 3 -14.65 16.50 31.49
CA ASN A 3 -14.36 17.47 30.41
C ASN A 3 -12.92 18.02 30.46
N SER A 4 -12.36 18.19 31.66
CA SER A 4 -10.96 18.64 31.83
C SER A 4 -9.97 17.57 31.36
N LEU A 5 -10.25 16.29 31.68
CA LEU A 5 -9.47 15.15 31.18
C LEU A 5 -9.54 15.03 29.66
N ILE A 6 -10.72 15.18 29.06
CA ILE A 6 -10.91 15.14 27.61
C ILE A 6 -10.13 16.28 26.93
N SER A 7 -10.26 17.51 27.43
CA SER A 7 -9.53 18.67 26.89
C SER A 7 -8.02 18.49 26.97
N THR A 8 -7.52 17.99 28.10
CA THR A 8 -6.11 17.69 28.29
C THR A 8 -5.64 16.60 27.31
N ALA A 9 -6.38 15.49 27.20
CA ALA A 9 -6.07 14.41 26.28
C ALA A 9 -6.08 14.89 24.82
N ALA A 10 -6.98 15.79 24.45
CA ALA A 10 -7.02 16.41 23.13
C ALA A 10 -5.75 17.22 22.85
N TRP A 11 -5.22 17.98 23.81
CA TRP A 11 -3.94 18.69 23.66
C TRP A 11 -2.73 17.73 23.57
N VAL A 12 -2.73 16.65 24.35
CA VAL A 12 -1.69 15.61 24.27
C VAL A 12 -1.65 14.99 22.88
N VAL A 13 -2.77 14.44 22.42
CA VAL A 13 -2.85 13.77 21.11
C VAL A 13 -2.66 14.77 19.97
N GLY A 14 -3.32 15.93 20.05
CA GLY A 14 -3.26 16.98 19.04
C GLY A 14 -1.86 17.55 18.86
N SER A 15 -1.08 17.72 19.94
CA SER A 15 0.29 18.22 19.84
C SER A 15 1.25 17.21 19.20
N VAL A 16 1.07 15.90 19.46
CA VAL A 16 1.87 14.86 18.79
C VAL A 16 1.52 14.78 17.30
N ILE A 17 0.23 14.78 16.96
CA ILE A 17 -0.22 14.77 15.55
C ILE A 17 0.27 16.03 14.82
N TRP A 18 0.22 17.20 15.45
CA TRP A 18 0.74 18.44 14.89
C TRP A 18 2.21 18.31 14.49
N ILE A 19 3.04 17.75 15.36
CA ILE A 19 4.48 17.60 15.09
C ILE A 19 4.77 16.57 14.01
N GLU A 20 3.99 15.50 13.94
CA GLU A 20 4.04 14.55 12.83
C GLU A 20 3.75 15.24 11.49
N LEU A 21 2.69 16.05 11.43
CA LEU A 21 2.38 16.84 10.24
C LEU A 21 3.51 17.81 9.89
N VAL A 22 4.07 18.52 10.88
CA VAL A 22 5.20 19.44 10.66
C VAL A 22 6.39 18.72 10.03
N ARG A 23 6.80 17.57 10.58
CA ARG A 23 7.93 16.79 10.06
C ARG A 23 7.66 16.33 8.63
N ASP A 24 6.49 15.75 8.39
CA ASP A 24 6.14 15.20 7.08
C ASP A 24 6.00 16.30 6.01
N PHE A 25 5.47 17.49 6.37
CA PHE A 25 5.43 18.64 5.46
C PHE A 25 6.81 19.24 5.23
N TYR A 26 7.69 19.30 6.24
CA TYR A 26 9.08 19.71 6.08
C TYR A 26 9.83 18.77 5.13
N HIS A 27 9.61 17.46 5.29
CA HIS A 27 10.20 16.44 4.42
C HIS A 27 9.68 16.58 2.98
N LEU A 28 8.35 16.66 2.79
CA LEU A 28 7.74 16.93 1.49
C LEU A 28 8.33 18.19 0.83
N ALA A 29 8.35 19.30 1.57
CA ALA A 29 8.93 20.57 1.16
C ALA A 29 10.39 20.46 0.71
N SER A 30 11.16 19.57 1.34
CA SER A 30 12.55 19.31 1.01
C SER A 30 12.74 18.73 -0.40
N HIS A 31 11.74 18.11 -1.00
CA HIS A 31 11.79 17.64 -2.40
C HIS A 31 11.41 18.72 -3.42
N TYR A 32 10.78 19.82 -3.00
CA TYR A 32 10.37 20.91 -3.90
C TYR A 32 11.24 22.16 -3.78
N TRP A 33 11.88 22.40 -2.63
CA TRP A 33 12.71 23.59 -2.41
C TRP A 33 14.21 23.25 -2.38
N PRO A 34 15.01 23.78 -3.33
CA PRO A 34 16.43 23.44 -3.45
C PRO A 34 17.27 23.65 -2.18
N SER A 35 16.97 24.67 -1.38
CA SER A 35 17.70 24.95 -0.14
C SER A 35 17.50 23.86 0.92
N LEU A 36 16.27 23.36 1.05
CA LEU A 36 15.95 22.25 1.95
C LEU A 36 16.46 20.91 1.36
N TYR A 37 16.35 20.73 0.04
CA TYR A 37 16.88 19.54 -0.62
C TYR A 37 18.38 19.33 -0.36
N ARG A 38 19.18 20.40 -0.31
CA ARG A 38 20.63 20.32 0.00
C ARG A 38 20.92 19.70 1.38
N LEU A 39 20.01 19.90 2.33
CA LEU A 39 20.06 19.28 3.65
C LEU A 39 19.55 17.85 3.56
N HIS A 40 18.37 17.67 2.98
CA HIS A 40 17.68 16.39 2.89
C HIS A 40 18.41 15.32 2.09
N VAL A 41 19.11 15.67 1.02
CA VAL A 41 19.85 14.70 0.18
C VAL A 41 20.89 13.91 0.97
N TRP A 42 21.35 14.39 2.13
CA TRP A 42 22.21 13.61 3.01
C TRP A 42 21.55 12.33 3.52
N HIS A 43 20.26 12.36 3.82
CA HIS A 43 19.46 11.21 4.22
C HIS A 43 19.51 10.08 3.17
N HIS A 44 19.31 10.41 1.90
CA HIS A 44 19.37 9.46 0.79
C HIS A 44 20.77 8.90 0.47
N ARG A 45 21.83 9.53 0.96
CA ARG A 45 23.22 9.09 0.72
C ARG A 45 23.69 8.03 1.72
N VAL A 46 22.96 7.85 2.82
CA VAL A 46 23.40 7.02 3.94
C VAL A 46 23.32 5.54 3.61
N PHE A 47 22.23 5.11 2.98
CA PHE A 47 21.84 3.70 2.97
C PHE A 47 22.00 3.04 1.61
N ARG A 48 22.42 1.78 1.62
CA ARG A 48 22.29 0.86 0.49
C ARG A 48 20.90 0.22 0.48
N PRO A 49 20.48 -0.46 -0.61
CA PRO A 49 19.16 -1.08 -0.68
C PRO A 49 18.86 -2.15 0.39
N ASP A 50 19.88 -2.71 1.06
CA ASP A 50 19.72 -3.61 2.21
C ASP A 50 19.64 -2.87 3.56
N LEU A 51 19.56 -1.54 3.52
CA LEU A 51 19.63 -0.59 4.64
C LEU A 51 20.95 -0.61 5.40
N SER A 52 22.00 -1.24 4.86
CA SER A 52 23.34 -1.09 5.43
C SER A 52 23.87 0.33 5.18
N VAL A 53 24.58 0.86 6.17
CA VAL A 53 25.18 2.19 6.11
C VAL A 53 26.39 2.16 5.17
N VAL A 54 26.45 3.09 4.22
CA VAL A 54 27.55 3.21 3.24
C VAL A 54 28.88 3.54 3.92
N SER A 55 28.84 4.46 4.90
CA SER A 55 30.00 4.89 5.69
C SER A 55 29.52 5.54 6.98
N GLU A 56 30.15 5.19 8.10
CA GLU A 56 29.85 5.80 9.40
C GLU A 56 30.02 7.33 9.38
N LYS A 57 31.03 7.82 8.64
CA LYS A 57 31.26 9.27 8.48
C LYS A 57 30.08 9.95 7.78
N ILE A 58 29.57 9.36 6.71
CA ILE A 58 28.42 9.90 5.97
C ILE A 58 27.17 9.85 6.84
N TYR A 59 26.96 8.73 7.55
CA TYR A 59 25.84 8.59 8.48
C TYR A 59 25.82 9.70 9.51
N ARG A 60 26.92 9.89 10.24
CA ARG A 60 27.04 10.94 11.26
C ARG A 60 26.84 12.34 10.68
N GLN A 61 27.39 12.61 9.49
CA GLN A 61 27.18 13.88 8.81
C GLN A 61 25.72 14.09 8.40
N ALA A 62 25.02 13.04 7.99
CA ALA A 62 23.61 13.14 7.64
C ALA A 62 22.74 13.51 8.85
N GLN A 63 23.06 13.01 10.04
CA GLN A 63 22.37 13.40 11.27
C GLN A 63 22.45 14.91 11.52
N TRP A 64 23.65 15.49 11.41
CA TRP A 64 23.85 16.93 11.62
C TRP A 64 23.31 17.81 10.50
N ARG A 65 23.25 17.30 9.27
CA ARG A 65 22.86 18.07 8.08
C ARG A 65 21.39 17.93 7.74
N ASN A 66 20.72 16.86 8.13
CA ASN A 66 19.30 16.62 7.86
C ASN A 66 18.48 16.53 9.16
N ASP A 67 18.71 15.47 9.95
CA ASP A 67 17.82 15.09 11.07
C ASP A 67 17.79 16.18 12.16
N VAL A 68 18.93 16.74 12.54
CA VAL A 68 19.01 17.80 13.55
C VAL A 68 18.28 19.07 13.08
N PRO A 69 18.56 19.65 11.88
CA PRO A 69 17.79 20.78 11.36
C PRO A 69 16.27 20.54 11.30
N GLU A 70 15.83 19.37 10.83
CA GLU A 70 14.41 19.00 10.81
C GLU A 70 13.81 18.99 12.22
N CYS A 71 14.48 18.34 13.17
CA CYS A 71 14.05 18.29 14.56
C CYS A 71 14.02 19.68 15.24
N LEU A 72 14.91 20.60 14.86
CA LEU A 72 14.88 21.98 15.35
C LEU A 72 13.66 22.74 14.83
N VAL A 73 13.27 22.53 13.56
CA VAL A 73 12.03 23.10 13.01
C VAL A 73 10.81 22.54 13.73
N MET A 74 10.78 21.22 13.94
CA MET A 74 9.74 20.58 14.76
C MET A 74 9.67 21.21 16.15
N LEU A 75 10.81 21.46 16.82
CA LEU A 75 10.85 22.00 18.18
C LEU A 75 10.34 23.44 18.24
N VAL A 76 10.73 24.28 17.27
CA VAL A 76 10.21 25.64 17.17
C VAL A 76 8.69 25.62 17.00
N LEU A 77 8.18 24.78 16.10
CA LEU A 77 6.74 24.69 15.84
C LEU A 77 5.97 23.98 16.97
N SER A 78 6.63 23.16 17.81
CA SER A 78 6.04 22.59 19.03
C SER A 78 5.90 23.66 20.12
N LEU A 79 6.92 24.50 20.30
CA LEU A 79 6.90 25.60 21.25
C LEU A 79 5.89 26.68 20.87
N LEU A 80 5.73 26.97 19.57
CA LEU A 80 4.66 27.85 19.09
C LEU A 80 3.27 27.29 19.40
N LEU A 81 3.04 25.99 19.18
CA LEU A 81 1.77 25.36 19.55
C LEU A 81 1.53 25.42 21.06
N LEU A 82 2.56 25.20 21.88
CA LEU A 82 2.48 25.34 23.33
C LEU A 82 2.10 26.77 23.74
N ALA A 83 2.67 27.79 23.10
CA ALA A 83 2.31 29.19 23.35
C ALA A 83 0.85 29.49 22.96
N VAL A 84 0.36 28.91 21.86
CA VAL A 84 -1.05 28.98 21.47
C VAL A 84 -1.94 28.29 22.50
N ALA A 85 -1.57 27.08 22.92
CA ALA A 85 -2.29 26.32 23.93
C ALA A 85 -2.37 27.09 25.25
N TYR A 86 -1.28 27.74 25.66
CA TYR A 86 -1.23 28.58 26.86
C TYR A 86 -2.20 29.75 26.79
N ARG A 87 -2.38 30.37 25.62
CA ARG A 87 -3.33 31.47 25.44
C ARG A 87 -4.78 31.03 25.31
N VAL A 88 -5.04 29.94 24.59
CA VAL A 88 -6.41 29.48 24.26
C VAL A 88 -6.98 28.59 25.35
N SER A 89 -6.14 27.83 26.05
CA SER A 89 -6.55 26.86 27.06
C SER A 89 -5.56 26.84 28.25
N PRO A 90 -5.49 27.93 29.05
CA PRO A 90 -4.51 28.06 30.14
C PRO A 90 -4.58 26.96 31.21
N GLU A 91 -5.74 26.33 31.39
CA GLU A 91 -5.96 25.24 32.35
C GLU A 91 -5.43 23.87 31.84
N HIS A 92 -5.24 23.72 30.52
CA HIS A 92 -4.94 22.44 29.88
C HIS A 92 -3.72 22.47 28.95
N TYR A 93 -3.08 23.64 28.80
CA TYR A 93 -1.95 23.84 27.89
C TYR A 93 -0.78 22.87 28.14
N TRP A 94 -0.64 22.39 29.37
CA TRP A 94 0.42 21.46 29.74
C TRP A 94 0.34 20.15 28.95
N GLY A 95 -0.83 19.77 28.43
CA GLY A 95 -0.97 18.64 27.50
C GLY A 95 -0.14 18.82 26.23
N ALA A 96 0.07 20.07 25.77
CA ALA A 96 0.88 20.35 24.58
C ALA A 96 2.39 20.15 24.79
N PHE A 97 2.88 19.98 26.03
CA PHE A 97 4.26 19.54 26.28
C PHE A 97 4.55 18.16 25.70
N ALA A 98 3.53 17.31 25.49
CA ALA A 98 3.70 16.00 24.88
C ALA A 98 4.38 16.10 23.49
N GLY A 99 3.95 17.04 22.63
CA GLY A 99 4.60 17.29 21.33
C GLY A 99 6.05 17.78 21.46
N CYS A 100 6.37 18.55 22.52
CA CYS A 100 7.74 18.98 22.79
C CYS A 100 8.62 17.79 23.22
N PHE A 101 8.17 16.96 24.16
CA PHE A 101 8.89 15.76 24.58
C PHE A 101 9.06 14.76 23.44
N TYR A 102 8.02 14.60 22.62
CA TYR A 102 8.06 13.79 21.42
C TYR A 102 9.19 14.28 20.49
N THR A 103 9.21 15.58 20.18
CA THR A 103 10.26 16.18 19.34
C THR A 103 11.66 16.03 19.94
N LEU A 104 11.80 16.27 21.24
CA LEU A 104 13.08 16.14 21.94
C LEU A 104 13.64 14.71 21.84
N SER A 105 12.78 13.68 21.81
CA SER A 105 13.24 12.31 21.61
C SER A 105 13.93 12.10 20.25
N PHE A 106 13.41 12.69 19.17
CA PHE A 106 14.05 12.65 17.84
C PHE A 106 15.31 13.52 17.81
N LEU A 107 15.27 14.72 18.37
CA LEU A 107 16.42 15.63 18.39
C LEU A 107 17.60 15.01 19.16
N LEU A 108 17.35 14.49 20.36
CA LEU A 108 18.38 13.84 21.16
C LEU A 108 18.88 12.56 20.49
N GLY A 109 18.00 11.78 19.84
CA GLY A 109 18.37 10.63 19.03
C GLY A 109 19.32 11.02 17.88
N ALA A 110 18.97 12.05 17.10
CA ALA A 110 19.79 12.56 16.01
C ALA A 110 21.15 13.08 16.50
N ILE A 111 21.20 13.80 17.62
CA ILE A 111 22.44 14.27 18.24
C ILE A 111 23.30 13.08 18.72
N ALA A 112 22.70 12.08 19.37
CA ALA A 112 23.40 10.89 19.83
C ALA A 112 24.03 10.11 18.67
N ARG A 113 23.27 9.90 17.59
CA ARG A 113 23.74 9.26 16.35
C ARG A 113 24.83 10.09 15.66
N GLY A 114 24.65 11.40 15.54
CA GLY A 114 25.65 12.31 14.95
C GLY A 114 26.95 12.36 15.76
N SER A 115 26.86 12.19 17.08
CA SER A 115 28.00 12.15 18.00
C SER A 115 28.73 10.80 18.01
N GLY A 116 28.14 9.76 17.42
CA GLY A 116 28.73 8.42 17.37
C GLY A 116 28.56 7.61 18.66
N ILE A 117 27.50 7.88 19.44
CA ILE A 117 27.18 7.06 20.62
C ILE A 117 26.81 5.65 20.17
N LYS A 118 27.51 4.64 20.71
CA LYS A 118 27.29 3.23 20.35
C LYS A 118 25.85 2.80 20.66
N GLY A 119 25.18 2.15 19.70
CA GLY A 119 23.83 1.63 19.85
C GLY A 119 22.71 2.69 19.74
N ALA A 120 23.04 3.96 19.53
CA ALA A 120 22.04 5.01 19.36
C ALA A 120 21.19 4.78 18.09
N ASP A 121 21.81 4.31 17.02
CA ASP A 121 21.16 3.90 15.77
C ASP A 121 20.12 2.79 16.01
N GLN A 122 20.49 1.75 16.77
CA GLN A 122 19.62 0.62 17.06
C GLN A 122 18.39 1.00 17.90
N LEU A 123 18.53 2.02 18.74
CA LEU A 123 17.47 2.49 19.63
C LEU A 123 16.54 3.52 18.98
N THR A 124 17.06 4.34 18.07
CA THR A 124 16.36 5.56 17.62
C THR A 124 16.15 5.64 16.12
N ASP A 125 16.76 4.76 15.32
CA ASP A 125 16.68 4.73 13.86
C ASP A 125 16.02 3.43 13.35
N LEU A 126 14.89 3.07 13.96
CA LEU A 126 14.24 1.77 13.82
C LEU A 126 13.80 1.45 12.38
N THR A 127 13.47 2.47 11.59
CA THR A 127 13.03 2.33 10.19
C THR A 127 14.18 2.03 9.23
N HIS A 128 15.42 2.23 9.66
CA HIS A 128 16.63 1.99 8.85
C HIS A 128 17.46 0.79 9.32
N LEU A 129 16.96 -0.01 10.26
CA LEU A 129 17.69 -1.20 10.66
C LEU A 129 17.86 -2.17 9.47
N PRO A 130 19.07 -2.72 9.27
CA PRO A 130 19.34 -3.64 8.17
C PRO A 130 18.65 -5.00 8.37
N GLY A 131 18.62 -5.79 7.30
CA GLY A 131 18.13 -7.18 7.31
C GLY A 131 16.76 -7.36 6.66
N THR A 132 16.25 -8.59 6.76
CA THR A 132 15.02 -9.02 6.07
C THR A 132 13.77 -8.25 6.55
N PHE A 133 12.86 -7.95 5.62
CA PHE A 133 11.52 -7.49 5.94
C PHE A 133 10.62 -8.66 6.32
N LEU A 134 10.05 -8.58 7.52
CA LEU A 134 9.16 -9.61 8.08
C LEU A 134 7.67 -9.25 7.91
N THR A 135 7.40 -8.05 7.44
CA THR A 135 6.05 -7.51 7.24
C THR A 135 6.01 -6.74 5.94
N VAL A 136 4.81 -6.61 5.37
CA VAL A 136 4.54 -5.70 4.24
C VAL A 136 4.52 -4.24 4.74
N PRO A 137 4.59 -3.23 3.85
CA PRO A 137 4.34 -1.84 4.23
C PRO A 137 3.07 -1.72 5.09
N ALA A 138 3.18 -1.09 6.25
CA ALA A 138 2.06 -0.95 7.18
C ALA A 138 1.08 0.14 6.71
N ASN A 139 -0.18 0.06 7.17
CA ASN A 139 -1.26 0.91 6.66
C ASN A 139 -1.26 2.29 7.31
N TRP A 140 -1.07 2.35 8.62
CA TRP A 140 -1.23 3.59 9.41
C TRP A 140 0.10 4.11 9.93
N LEU A 141 0.93 3.21 10.45
CA LEU A 141 2.27 3.50 10.93
C LEU A 141 3.31 3.21 9.84
N VAL A 142 4.34 4.03 9.76
CA VAL A 142 5.50 3.83 8.91
C VAL A 142 6.37 2.75 9.54
N ASN A 143 6.57 1.65 8.82
CA ASN A 143 7.51 0.59 9.17
C ASN A 143 8.68 0.55 8.16
N ARG A 144 9.69 -0.29 8.45
CA ARG A 144 10.89 -0.48 7.60
C ARG A 144 10.59 -0.59 6.10
N PRO A 145 9.72 -1.51 5.61
CA PRO A 145 9.41 -1.61 4.19
C PRO A 145 8.66 -0.39 3.63
N TYR A 146 7.85 0.32 4.42
CA TYR A 146 7.21 1.56 3.97
C TYR A 146 8.26 2.63 3.71
N HIS A 147 9.13 2.89 4.69
CA HIS A 147 10.17 3.92 4.62
C HIS A 147 11.23 3.58 3.57
N TRP A 148 11.56 2.29 3.38
CA TRP A 148 12.45 1.84 2.33
C TRP A 148 12.03 2.31 0.92
N ARG A 149 10.72 2.38 0.64
CA ARG A 149 10.21 2.84 -0.66
C ARG A 149 10.57 4.29 -0.95
N HIS A 150 10.64 5.12 0.07
CA HIS A 150 11.10 6.50 -0.08
C HIS A 150 12.53 6.54 -0.64
N HIS A 151 13.45 5.75 -0.08
CA HIS A 151 14.83 5.71 -0.56
C HIS A 151 15.00 5.08 -1.94
N PHE A 152 14.31 3.95 -2.18
CA PHE A 152 14.69 3.02 -3.25
C PHE A 152 13.59 2.66 -4.25
N ASP A 153 12.33 3.06 -4.03
CA ASP A 153 11.26 2.91 -5.02
C ASP A 153 11.04 4.24 -5.77
N ASN A 154 10.68 5.30 -5.06
CA ASN A 154 10.57 6.64 -5.62
C ASN A 154 10.76 7.71 -4.54
N GLN A 155 11.85 8.46 -4.65
CA GLN A 155 12.21 9.55 -3.73
C GLN A 155 11.20 10.70 -3.71
N ASN A 156 10.38 10.84 -4.76
CA ASN A 156 9.30 11.84 -4.80
C ASN A 156 7.94 11.25 -4.34
N ALA A 157 7.98 10.29 -3.41
CA ALA A 157 6.82 9.69 -2.77
C ALA A 157 7.20 9.16 -1.36
N TYR A 158 6.19 8.73 -0.58
CA TYR A 158 6.38 8.10 0.74
C TYR A 158 7.08 9.01 1.78
N TYR A 159 6.62 10.25 1.91
CA TYR A 159 7.25 11.28 2.74
C TYR A 159 7.00 11.14 4.25
N SER A 160 6.03 10.32 4.66
CA SER A 160 5.65 10.23 6.06
C SER A 160 6.73 9.56 6.91
N GLY A 161 7.00 10.09 8.11
CA GLY A 161 8.01 9.53 9.02
C GLY A 161 7.49 8.52 10.05
N THR A 162 6.32 8.75 10.67
CA THR A 162 5.70 7.83 11.65
C THR A 162 4.26 7.53 11.28
N LEU A 163 3.44 8.55 11.01
CA LEU A 163 2.04 8.37 10.60
C LEU A 163 1.89 8.61 9.09
N THR A 164 1.37 7.64 8.36
CA THR A 164 1.19 7.70 6.89
C THR A 164 0.15 8.73 6.40
N ILE A 165 -0.36 9.61 7.27
CA ILE A 165 -1.52 10.48 7.01
C ILE A 165 -1.24 11.44 5.86
N VAL A 166 -0.08 12.11 5.87
CA VAL A 166 0.26 13.10 4.83
C VAL A 166 0.32 12.43 3.46
N ASP A 167 0.97 11.27 3.36
CA ASP A 167 1.03 10.53 2.10
C ASP A 167 -0.34 10.08 1.60
N LYS A 168 -1.23 9.66 2.51
CA LYS A 168 -2.60 9.28 2.15
C LYS A 168 -3.43 10.48 1.69
N LEU A 169 -3.25 11.66 2.26
CA LEU A 169 -3.95 12.87 1.80
C LEU A 169 -3.45 13.32 0.43
N MET A 170 -2.12 13.37 0.26
CA MET A 170 -1.46 13.83 -0.96
C MET A 170 -1.51 12.83 -2.11
N GLY A 171 -1.80 11.56 -1.84
CA GLY A 171 -1.78 10.50 -2.85
C GLY A 171 -0.35 10.08 -3.23
N THR A 172 0.55 10.06 -2.25
CA THR A 172 1.96 9.70 -2.38
C THR A 172 2.30 8.42 -1.59
N ALA A 173 1.29 7.73 -1.06
CA ALA A 173 1.44 6.50 -0.27
C ALA A 173 1.68 5.24 -1.13
N LEU A 174 1.49 5.35 -2.44
CA LEU A 174 1.90 4.39 -3.46
C LEU A 174 2.27 5.15 -4.73
N SER A 175 3.51 4.96 -5.21
CA SER A 175 3.93 5.47 -6.51
C SER A 175 3.55 4.47 -7.61
N LEU A 176 3.08 4.96 -8.76
CA LEU A 176 2.86 4.11 -9.96
C LEU A 176 3.92 4.35 -11.04
N LYS A 177 4.69 5.42 -10.91
CA LYS A 177 5.68 5.84 -11.90
C LYS A 177 6.78 4.79 -12.03
N GLY A 178 7.01 4.29 -13.24
CA GLY A 178 8.03 3.31 -13.55
C GLY A 178 7.67 1.86 -13.19
N LYS A 179 6.56 1.62 -12.48
CA LYS A 179 6.13 0.27 -12.09
C LYS A 179 5.58 -0.52 -13.27
N SER A 180 5.87 -1.81 -13.32
CA SER A 180 5.28 -2.78 -14.23
C SER A 180 3.94 -3.27 -13.68
N ILE A 181 2.84 -3.01 -14.39
CA ILE A 181 1.49 -3.29 -13.90
C ILE A 181 0.71 -4.14 -14.91
N ALA A 182 0.33 -5.34 -14.52
CA ALA A 182 -0.42 -6.27 -15.35
C ALA A 182 -1.92 -6.27 -14.98
N VAL A 183 -2.80 -6.24 -15.98
CA VAL A 183 -4.26 -6.20 -15.77
C VAL A 183 -4.92 -7.37 -16.50
N THR A 184 -5.61 -8.25 -15.77
CA THR A 184 -6.44 -9.31 -16.38
C THR A 184 -7.80 -8.80 -16.84
N GLY A 185 -8.41 -9.48 -17.82
CA GLY A 185 -9.64 -8.98 -18.44
C GLY A 185 -9.41 -7.65 -19.16
N ALA A 186 -8.18 -7.42 -19.64
CA ALA A 186 -7.72 -6.17 -20.21
C ALA A 186 -8.52 -5.73 -21.45
N SER A 187 -9.12 -6.66 -22.19
CA SER A 187 -9.97 -6.35 -23.33
C SER A 187 -11.34 -5.77 -22.94
N GLY A 188 -11.75 -5.91 -21.68
CA GLY A 188 -13.02 -5.40 -21.15
C GLY A 188 -13.01 -3.88 -20.92
N THR A 189 -14.20 -3.30 -20.72
CA THR A 189 -14.35 -1.84 -20.57
C THR A 189 -13.54 -1.29 -19.39
N LEU A 190 -13.62 -1.92 -18.22
CA LEU A 190 -12.83 -1.55 -17.04
C LEU A 190 -11.34 -1.85 -17.21
N GLY A 191 -11.00 -2.98 -17.85
CA GLY A 191 -9.61 -3.36 -18.11
C GLY A 191 -8.88 -2.30 -18.94
N LYS A 192 -9.48 -1.85 -20.05
CA LYS A 192 -8.93 -0.78 -20.89
C LYS A 192 -8.80 0.55 -20.14
N ALA A 193 -9.82 0.93 -19.36
CA ALA A 193 -9.79 2.15 -18.57
C ALA A 193 -8.68 2.13 -17.50
N LEU A 194 -8.49 1.00 -16.81
CA LEU A 194 -7.39 0.82 -15.86
C LEU A 194 -6.03 0.99 -16.56
N LEU A 195 -5.80 0.30 -17.68
CA LEU A 195 -4.54 0.43 -18.42
C LEU A 195 -4.26 1.89 -18.82
N GLN A 196 -5.28 2.62 -19.27
CA GLN A 196 -5.14 4.02 -19.65
C GLN A 196 -4.74 4.90 -18.46
N HIS A 197 -5.49 4.86 -17.36
CA HIS A 197 -5.18 5.70 -16.19
C HIS A 197 -3.85 5.33 -15.53
N LEU A 198 -3.47 4.04 -15.52
CA LEU A 198 -2.16 3.60 -15.04
C LEU A 198 -1.02 4.16 -15.91
N ARG A 199 -1.16 4.11 -17.24
CA ARG A 199 -0.19 4.68 -18.18
C ARG A 199 -0.03 6.19 -17.98
N THR A 200 -1.13 6.92 -17.81
CA THR A 200 -1.11 8.37 -17.52
C THR A 200 -0.38 8.70 -16.22
N ARG A 201 -0.30 7.76 -15.27
CA ARG A 201 0.51 7.89 -14.04
C ARG A 201 1.95 7.40 -14.18
N GLY A 202 2.40 7.12 -15.40
CA GLY A 202 3.77 6.73 -15.73
C GLY A 202 4.07 5.24 -15.47
N ALA A 203 3.05 4.39 -15.34
CA ALA A 203 3.25 2.94 -15.23
C ALA A 203 3.54 2.29 -16.60
N LYS A 204 4.32 1.21 -16.58
CA LYS A 204 4.54 0.31 -17.70
C LYS A 204 3.46 -0.76 -17.68
N VAL A 205 2.43 -0.58 -18.50
CA VAL A 205 1.22 -1.42 -18.45
C VAL A 205 1.34 -2.67 -19.32
N ILE A 206 0.83 -3.79 -18.81
CA ILE A 206 0.77 -5.10 -19.48
C ILE A 206 -0.69 -5.55 -19.50
N ALA A 207 -1.20 -5.88 -20.68
CA ALA A 207 -2.56 -6.35 -20.87
C ALA A 207 -2.60 -7.89 -20.85
N LEU A 208 -3.35 -8.49 -19.93
CA LEU A 208 -3.60 -9.93 -19.89
C LEU A 208 -5.04 -10.20 -20.35
N SER A 209 -5.18 -10.90 -21.47
CA SER A 209 -6.48 -11.12 -22.14
C SER A 209 -6.66 -12.57 -22.56
N SER A 210 -7.89 -13.09 -22.55
CA SER A 210 -8.20 -14.39 -23.17
C SER A 210 -8.45 -14.31 -24.67
N LYS A 211 -8.51 -13.10 -25.22
CA LYS A 211 -8.67 -12.88 -26.66
C LYS A 211 -7.30 -12.75 -27.32
N HIS A 212 -7.11 -13.44 -28.45
CA HIS A 212 -6.01 -13.22 -29.38
C HIS A 212 -6.25 -11.93 -30.18
N GLN A 213 -6.17 -10.79 -29.50
CA GLN A 213 -6.35 -9.47 -30.09
C GLN A 213 -5.39 -8.48 -29.44
N GLU A 214 -4.74 -7.66 -30.26
CA GLU A 214 -3.95 -6.53 -29.78
C GLU A 214 -4.84 -5.50 -29.09
N ILE A 215 -4.48 -5.15 -27.86
CA ILE A 215 -5.19 -4.13 -27.09
C ILE A 215 -4.46 -2.81 -27.28
N SER A 216 -5.14 -1.85 -27.90
CA SER A 216 -4.64 -0.48 -28.06
C SER A 216 -5.46 0.48 -27.22
N ILE A 217 -4.78 1.44 -26.60
CA ILE A 217 -5.38 2.47 -25.74
C ILE A 217 -4.79 3.84 -26.11
N PRO A 218 -5.48 4.95 -25.76
CA PRO A 218 -4.92 6.28 -25.95
C PRO A 218 -3.57 6.43 -25.23
N GLY A 219 -2.56 6.86 -25.97
CA GLY A 219 -1.24 7.26 -25.53
C GLY A 219 -1.22 8.67 -24.96
N ALA A 220 -0.04 9.15 -24.60
CA ALA A 220 0.12 10.42 -23.86
C ALA A 220 -0.37 11.66 -24.64
N LYS A 221 -0.33 11.60 -25.99
CA LYS A 221 -0.79 12.67 -26.88
C LYS A 221 -2.17 12.41 -27.48
N GLY A 222 -2.88 11.39 -27.00
CA GLY A 222 -4.20 10.98 -27.50
C GLY A 222 -4.17 10.04 -28.72
N GLU A 223 -3.00 9.74 -29.26
CA GLU A 223 -2.83 8.72 -30.31
C GLU A 223 -3.09 7.31 -29.78
N ILE A 224 -3.69 6.43 -30.59
CA ILE A 224 -3.96 5.05 -30.14
C ILE A 224 -2.68 4.22 -30.30
N GLU A 225 -2.15 3.74 -29.17
CA GLU A 225 -0.90 2.98 -29.13
C GLU A 225 -1.15 1.55 -28.63
N PRO A 226 -0.45 0.54 -29.18
CA PRO A 226 -0.54 -0.82 -28.70
C PRO A 226 -0.03 -0.94 -27.26
N VAL A 227 -0.61 -1.87 -26.51
CA VAL A 227 -0.15 -2.29 -25.19
C VAL A 227 0.53 -3.64 -25.34
N ASN A 228 1.62 -3.88 -24.60
CA ASN A 228 2.17 -5.22 -24.46
C ASN A 228 1.07 -6.18 -23.99
N THR A 229 0.59 -7.05 -24.90
CA THR A 229 -0.58 -7.88 -24.69
C THR A 229 -0.15 -9.35 -24.64
N ILE A 230 -0.48 -10.02 -23.55
CA ILE A 230 -0.24 -11.45 -23.36
C ILE A 230 -1.59 -12.16 -23.37
N THR A 231 -1.73 -13.10 -24.29
CA THR A 231 -2.90 -13.98 -24.32
C THR A 231 -2.72 -15.12 -23.31
N TRP A 232 -3.77 -15.43 -22.55
CA TRP A 232 -3.79 -16.52 -21.57
C TRP A 232 -5.20 -17.08 -21.39
N GLN A 233 -5.36 -18.26 -20.80
CA GLN A 233 -6.67 -18.86 -20.57
C GLN A 233 -6.86 -19.28 -19.11
N VAL A 234 -8.12 -19.31 -18.68
CA VAL A 234 -8.51 -19.86 -17.37
C VAL A 234 -8.16 -21.35 -17.34
N GLY A 235 -7.51 -21.77 -16.25
CA GLY A 235 -6.93 -23.11 -16.11
C GLY A 235 -5.47 -23.22 -16.59
N GLN A 236 -4.93 -22.17 -17.20
CA GLN A 236 -3.52 -22.07 -17.65
C GLN A 236 -2.79 -20.93 -16.92
N GLU A 237 -3.19 -20.60 -15.69
CA GLU A 237 -2.60 -19.48 -14.94
C GLU A 237 -1.07 -19.63 -14.78
N SER A 238 -0.58 -20.86 -14.65
CA SER A 238 0.84 -21.20 -14.51
C SER A 238 1.71 -20.71 -15.68
N GLU A 239 1.16 -20.57 -16.87
CA GLU A 239 1.88 -20.06 -18.05
C GLU A 239 2.30 -18.60 -17.88
N LEU A 240 1.62 -17.85 -17.00
CA LEU A 240 1.95 -16.46 -16.70
C LEU A 240 3.12 -16.31 -15.70
N ALA A 241 3.61 -17.40 -15.11
CA ALA A 241 4.60 -17.36 -14.02
C ALA A 241 5.82 -16.48 -14.35
N ALA A 242 6.48 -16.74 -15.49
CA ALA A 242 7.68 -16.00 -15.91
C ALA A 242 7.42 -14.50 -16.16
N GLN A 243 6.19 -14.14 -16.57
CA GLN A 243 5.82 -12.75 -16.80
C GLN A 243 5.52 -12.04 -15.48
N LEU A 244 4.84 -12.72 -14.55
CA LEU A 244 4.49 -12.19 -13.23
C LEU A 244 5.72 -11.89 -12.35
N GLU A 245 6.86 -12.55 -12.57
CA GLU A 245 8.11 -12.20 -11.87
C GLU A 245 8.49 -10.73 -12.06
N LYS A 246 8.27 -10.19 -13.27
CA LYS A 246 8.61 -8.82 -13.68
C LYS A 246 7.51 -7.81 -13.36
N VAL A 247 6.39 -8.24 -12.79
CA VAL A 247 5.25 -7.39 -12.47
C VAL A 247 5.36 -6.91 -11.03
N ASP A 248 5.27 -5.59 -10.84
CA ASP A 248 5.17 -4.97 -9.52
C ASP A 248 3.72 -5.04 -9.03
N ILE A 249 2.73 -4.74 -9.87
CA ILE A 249 1.31 -4.76 -9.46
C ILE A 249 0.49 -5.65 -10.39
N LEU A 250 -0.18 -6.66 -9.85
CA LEU A 250 -1.14 -7.49 -10.58
C LEU A 250 -2.57 -7.06 -10.24
N ILE A 251 -3.34 -6.65 -11.26
CA ILE A 251 -4.76 -6.35 -11.12
C ILE A 251 -5.59 -7.50 -11.69
N ILE A 252 -6.19 -8.27 -10.79
CA ILE A 252 -7.08 -9.40 -11.10
C ILE A 252 -8.50 -8.84 -11.26
N ASN A 253 -8.97 -8.76 -12.51
CA ASN A 253 -10.17 -8.04 -12.92
C ASN A 253 -11.05 -8.85 -13.89
N HIS A 254 -10.53 -9.93 -14.49
CA HIS A 254 -11.34 -10.79 -15.34
C HIS A 254 -12.57 -11.35 -14.60
N GLY A 255 -13.62 -11.64 -15.36
CA GLY A 255 -14.84 -12.20 -14.83
C GLY A 255 -15.94 -12.34 -15.87
N ILE A 256 -16.99 -13.05 -15.50
CA ILE A 256 -18.21 -13.28 -16.29
C ILE A 256 -19.46 -13.05 -15.43
N ASN A 257 -20.58 -12.83 -16.11
CA ASN A 257 -21.90 -12.72 -15.51
C ASN A 257 -22.88 -13.48 -16.41
N VAL A 258 -23.42 -14.58 -15.89
CA VAL A 258 -24.39 -15.44 -16.60
C VAL A 258 -25.84 -15.08 -16.28
N HIS A 259 -26.05 -13.92 -15.63
CA HIS A 259 -27.37 -13.37 -15.31
C HIS A 259 -28.28 -14.38 -14.58
N GLY A 260 -29.42 -14.71 -15.18
CA GLY A 260 -30.43 -15.59 -14.59
C GLY A 260 -30.14 -17.09 -14.74
N GLU A 261 -29.05 -17.48 -15.41
CA GLU A 261 -28.74 -18.90 -15.63
C GLU A 261 -28.47 -19.66 -14.33
N ARG A 262 -28.88 -20.93 -14.31
CA ARG A 262 -28.76 -21.82 -13.13
C ARG A 262 -28.30 -23.24 -13.49
N THR A 263 -27.83 -23.45 -14.72
CA THR A 263 -27.37 -24.77 -15.16
C THR A 263 -26.10 -25.16 -14.41
N ALA A 264 -25.84 -26.47 -14.27
CA ALA A 264 -24.61 -26.96 -13.65
C ALA A 264 -23.35 -26.40 -14.34
N ALA A 265 -23.38 -26.29 -15.67
CA ALA A 265 -22.32 -25.68 -16.46
C ALA A 265 -22.13 -24.19 -16.13
N ALA A 266 -23.21 -23.41 -16.03
CA ALA A 266 -23.15 -21.99 -15.68
C ALA A 266 -22.62 -21.77 -14.26
N ILE A 267 -23.00 -22.63 -13.30
CA ILE A 267 -22.47 -22.63 -11.93
C ILE A 267 -20.96 -22.89 -11.96
N GLY A 268 -20.55 -24.01 -12.55
CA GLY A 268 -19.14 -24.39 -12.65
C GLY A 268 -18.29 -23.30 -13.29
N ASN A 269 -18.74 -22.78 -14.43
CA ASN A 269 -18.04 -21.72 -15.17
C ASN A 269 -17.94 -20.41 -14.36
N SER A 270 -19.01 -20.01 -13.65
CA SER A 270 -18.99 -18.79 -12.83
C SER A 270 -17.97 -18.87 -11.71
N TYR A 271 -17.89 -19.99 -11.01
CA TYR A 271 -16.88 -20.19 -9.96
C TYR A 271 -15.47 -20.33 -10.54
N GLU A 272 -15.33 -21.09 -11.62
CA GLU A 272 -14.02 -21.31 -12.23
C GLU A 272 -13.37 -19.99 -12.69
N ILE A 273 -14.14 -19.13 -13.36
CA ILE A 273 -13.64 -17.86 -13.87
C ILE A 273 -13.57 -16.80 -12.77
N ASN A 274 -14.67 -16.55 -12.04
CA ASN A 274 -14.72 -15.42 -11.10
C ASN A 274 -13.99 -15.71 -9.79
N THR A 275 -13.82 -16.98 -9.41
CA THR A 275 -13.30 -17.36 -8.08
C THR A 275 -11.98 -18.10 -8.19
N PHE A 276 -11.96 -19.29 -8.79
CA PHE A 276 -10.79 -20.17 -8.72
C PHE A 276 -9.62 -19.69 -9.57
N SER A 277 -9.87 -19.22 -10.80
CA SER A 277 -8.84 -18.57 -11.63
C SER A 277 -8.21 -17.36 -10.94
N SER A 278 -9.04 -16.49 -10.38
CA SER A 278 -8.59 -15.31 -9.64
C SER A 278 -7.76 -15.69 -8.40
N TRP A 279 -8.15 -16.74 -7.68
CA TRP A 279 -7.39 -17.28 -6.56
C TRP A 279 -6.06 -17.91 -7.00
N ARG A 280 -6.04 -18.73 -8.07
CA ARG A 280 -4.81 -19.33 -8.59
C ARG A 280 -3.80 -18.28 -9.06
N LEU A 281 -4.26 -17.20 -9.70
CA LEU A 281 -3.40 -16.06 -10.04
C LEU A 281 -2.85 -15.32 -8.81
N LEU A 282 -3.68 -15.15 -7.77
CA LEU A 282 -3.24 -14.56 -6.51
C LEU A 282 -2.11 -15.40 -5.88
N GLU A 283 -2.30 -16.71 -5.74
CA GLU A 283 -1.28 -17.60 -5.19
C GLU A 283 -0.04 -17.66 -6.07
N LEU A 284 -0.19 -17.72 -7.39
CA LEU A 284 0.94 -17.70 -8.31
C LEU A 284 1.75 -16.42 -8.16
N PHE A 285 1.10 -15.26 -8.06
CA PHE A 285 1.81 -13.99 -7.86
C PHE A 285 2.53 -13.92 -6.51
N PHE A 286 1.96 -14.48 -5.45
CA PHE A 286 2.64 -14.58 -4.15
C PHE A 286 3.97 -15.33 -4.22
N THR A 287 4.08 -16.35 -5.08
CA THR A 287 5.35 -17.08 -5.28
C THR A 287 6.48 -16.22 -5.87
N THR A 288 6.15 -15.06 -6.43
CA THR A 288 7.12 -14.11 -7.00
C THR A 288 7.70 -13.15 -5.96
N VAL A 289 7.19 -13.14 -4.73
CA VAL A 289 7.64 -12.23 -3.66
C VAL A 289 8.77 -12.89 -2.87
N ARG A 290 10.02 -12.56 -3.20
CA ARG A 290 11.21 -13.29 -2.69
C ARG A 290 12.24 -12.39 -2.01
N THR A 291 12.21 -11.09 -2.28
CA THR A 291 13.21 -10.12 -1.79
C THR A 291 12.56 -9.01 -0.98
N ASN A 292 13.37 -8.25 -0.23
CA ASN A 292 12.90 -7.03 0.46
C ASN A 292 12.23 -6.04 -0.49
N LYS A 293 12.78 -5.88 -1.70
CA LYS A 293 12.18 -5.05 -2.75
C LYS A 293 10.80 -5.57 -3.13
N ASP A 294 10.64 -6.88 -3.29
CA ASP A 294 9.35 -7.46 -3.64
C ASP A 294 8.31 -7.24 -2.52
N ILE A 295 8.69 -7.48 -1.26
CA ILE A 295 7.81 -7.26 -0.10
C ILE A 295 7.36 -5.80 -0.02
N ALA A 296 8.25 -4.86 -0.32
CA ALA A 296 7.96 -3.44 -0.29
C ALA A 296 7.14 -2.96 -1.50
N CYS A 297 7.45 -3.44 -2.71
CA CYS A 297 6.96 -2.87 -3.95
C CYS A 297 5.82 -3.66 -4.61
N LYS A 298 5.72 -4.97 -4.39
CA LYS A 298 4.71 -5.78 -5.08
C LYS A 298 3.32 -5.59 -4.44
N GLU A 299 2.28 -5.54 -5.27
CA GLU A 299 0.90 -5.52 -4.81
C GLU A 299 -0.03 -6.36 -5.70
N VAL A 300 -1.11 -6.89 -5.13
CA VAL A 300 -2.22 -7.52 -5.90
C VAL A 300 -3.52 -6.80 -5.61
N TRP A 301 -4.24 -6.41 -6.66
CA TRP A 301 -5.55 -5.78 -6.55
C TRP A 301 -6.59 -6.72 -7.14
N VAL A 302 -7.53 -7.17 -6.31
CA VAL A 302 -8.53 -8.16 -6.71
C VAL A 302 -9.90 -7.51 -6.83
N ASN A 303 -10.46 -7.57 -8.03
CA ASN A 303 -11.81 -7.09 -8.33
C ASN A 303 -12.84 -8.07 -7.79
N THR A 304 -13.40 -7.75 -6.63
CA THR A 304 -14.50 -8.48 -6.03
C THR A 304 -15.81 -7.85 -6.51
N SER A 305 -16.66 -7.35 -5.61
CA SER A 305 -17.92 -6.70 -5.94
C SER A 305 -18.56 -6.15 -4.67
N GLU A 306 -19.40 -5.11 -4.76
CA GLU A 306 -20.34 -4.78 -3.67
C GLU A 306 -21.32 -5.92 -3.34
N ALA A 307 -21.45 -6.89 -4.26
CA ALA A 307 -22.19 -8.13 -4.06
C ALA A 307 -21.79 -8.87 -2.76
N GLU A 308 -20.59 -8.62 -2.23
CA GLU A 308 -20.14 -9.16 -0.94
C GLU A 308 -21.07 -8.83 0.23
N VAL A 309 -21.77 -7.69 0.18
CA VAL A 309 -22.65 -7.20 1.26
C VAL A 309 -24.07 -6.85 0.81
N ILE A 310 -24.30 -6.64 -0.48
CA ILE A 310 -25.59 -6.18 -1.02
C ILE A 310 -25.97 -7.05 -2.23
N PRO A 311 -27.26 -7.22 -2.57
CA PRO A 311 -27.65 -7.92 -3.80
C PRO A 311 -27.21 -7.16 -5.05
N ALA A 312 -26.70 -7.89 -6.05
CA ALA A 312 -26.38 -7.37 -7.39
C ALA A 312 -27.44 -7.79 -8.44
N LEU A 313 -28.50 -8.49 -8.00
CA LEU A 313 -29.56 -9.04 -8.85
C LEU A 313 -29.04 -10.01 -9.92
N SER A 314 -27.95 -10.71 -9.62
CA SER A 314 -27.39 -11.78 -10.45
C SER A 314 -26.86 -12.91 -9.56
N PRO A 315 -27.68 -13.95 -9.30
CA PRO A 315 -27.38 -14.93 -8.25
C PRO A 315 -26.00 -15.60 -8.37
N LEU A 316 -25.63 -16.12 -9.55
CA LEU A 316 -24.35 -16.82 -9.72
C LEU A 316 -23.15 -15.85 -9.68
N TYR A 317 -23.32 -14.63 -10.19
CA TYR A 317 -22.30 -13.59 -10.06
C TYR A 317 -22.07 -13.23 -8.58
N GLU A 318 -23.15 -13.05 -7.82
CA GLU A 318 -23.06 -12.75 -6.39
C GLU A 318 -22.38 -13.87 -5.59
N LEU A 319 -22.79 -15.13 -5.82
CA LEU A 319 -22.21 -16.30 -5.14
C LEU A 319 -20.71 -16.41 -5.42
N SER A 320 -20.31 -16.34 -6.70
CA SER A 320 -18.91 -16.45 -7.08
C SER A 320 -18.05 -15.26 -6.61
N LYS A 321 -18.58 -14.03 -6.62
CA LYS A 321 -17.86 -12.84 -6.11
C LYS A 321 -17.79 -12.80 -4.58
N ARG A 322 -18.82 -13.27 -3.86
CA ARG A 322 -18.75 -13.46 -2.40
C ARG A 322 -17.68 -14.47 -2.02
N ALA A 323 -17.67 -15.63 -2.69
CA ALA A 323 -16.66 -16.66 -2.46
C ALA A 323 -15.24 -16.13 -2.73
N LEU A 324 -15.03 -15.40 -3.84
CA LEU A 324 -13.75 -14.74 -4.10
C LEU A 324 -13.38 -13.76 -2.98
N GLY A 325 -14.33 -12.92 -2.56
CA GLY A 325 -14.15 -11.95 -1.49
C GLY A 325 -13.66 -12.57 -0.19
N ASP A 326 -14.25 -13.71 0.19
CA ASP A 326 -13.89 -14.46 1.39
C ASP A 326 -12.52 -15.11 1.29
N LEU A 327 -12.21 -15.73 0.14
CA LEU A 327 -10.89 -16.30 -0.13
C LEU A 327 -9.79 -15.22 -0.06
N VAL A 328 -10.03 -14.06 -0.66
CA VAL A 328 -9.07 -12.94 -0.59
C VAL A 328 -8.88 -12.48 0.86
N THR A 329 -9.96 -12.32 1.62
CA THR A 329 -9.88 -11.92 3.04
C THR A 329 -9.11 -12.95 3.87
N LEU A 330 -9.30 -14.24 3.63
CA LEU A 330 -8.53 -15.30 4.28
C LEU A 330 -7.05 -15.22 3.91
N ARG A 331 -6.73 -15.10 2.61
CA ARG A 331 -5.33 -15.08 2.14
C ARG A 331 -4.57 -13.82 2.55
N ARG A 332 -5.27 -12.70 2.79
CA ARG A 332 -4.66 -11.47 3.34
C ARG A 332 -3.99 -11.65 4.70
N LEU A 333 -4.39 -12.66 5.49
CA LEU A 333 -3.76 -12.91 6.79
C LEU A 333 -2.28 -13.25 6.68
N ASP A 334 -1.90 -13.91 5.59
CA ASP A 334 -0.55 -14.45 5.36
C ASP A 334 0.11 -13.90 4.09
N ALA A 335 -0.46 -12.86 3.48
CA ALA A 335 0.00 -12.34 2.20
C ALA A 335 1.43 -11.77 2.28
N PRO A 336 2.36 -12.16 1.38
CA PRO A 336 3.74 -11.67 1.38
C PRO A 336 3.89 -10.24 0.83
N CYS A 337 2.83 -9.70 0.24
CA CYS A 337 2.79 -8.37 -0.36
C CYS A 337 1.45 -7.68 -0.06
N VAL A 338 1.31 -6.39 -0.41
CA VAL A 338 0.04 -5.69 -0.18
C VAL A 338 -1.05 -6.27 -1.07
N VAL A 339 -2.21 -6.57 -0.48
CA VAL A 339 -3.41 -7.02 -1.21
C VAL A 339 -4.54 -6.01 -1.01
N ARG A 340 -5.09 -5.54 -2.14
CA ARG A 340 -6.23 -4.61 -2.18
C ARG A 340 -7.46 -5.32 -2.71
N LYS A 341 -8.61 -5.12 -2.06
CA LYS A 341 -9.92 -5.52 -2.61
C LYS A 341 -10.53 -4.32 -3.34
N LEU A 342 -11.04 -4.56 -4.55
CA LEU A 342 -11.81 -3.57 -5.32
C LEU A 342 -13.29 -3.96 -5.22
N ILE A 343 -14.03 -3.23 -4.40
CA ILE A 343 -15.45 -3.43 -4.10
C ILE A 343 -16.24 -2.49 -4.99
N LEU A 344 -16.57 -2.98 -6.19
CA LEU A 344 -17.16 -2.15 -7.24
C LEU A 344 -18.68 -2.31 -7.29
N GLY A 345 -19.38 -1.19 -7.41
CA GLY A 345 -20.80 -1.12 -7.72
C GLY A 345 -21.09 -1.16 -9.22
N PRO A 346 -22.34 -0.90 -9.63
CA PRO A 346 -22.77 -1.08 -11.01
C PRO A 346 -22.16 -0.03 -11.95
N PHE A 347 -21.22 -0.47 -12.79
CA PHE A 347 -20.68 0.33 -13.88
C PHE A 347 -21.00 -0.28 -15.24
N LYS A 348 -21.14 0.58 -16.25
CA LYS A 348 -21.52 0.19 -17.60
C LYS A 348 -20.42 -0.66 -18.24
N SER A 349 -20.77 -1.88 -18.61
CA SER A 349 -19.88 -2.84 -19.27
C SER A 349 -20.68 -3.89 -20.03
N ASN A 350 -19.99 -4.75 -20.78
CA ASN A 350 -20.64 -5.90 -21.41
C ASN A 350 -21.23 -6.88 -20.37
N LEU A 351 -20.67 -6.92 -19.16
CA LEU A 351 -21.17 -7.75 -18.04
C LEU A 351 -22.35 -7.11 -17.30
N ASN A 352 -22.53 -5.79 -17.45
CA ASN A 352 -23.60 -5.02 -16.84
C ASN A 352 -23.99 -3.83 -17.74
N PRO A 353 -24.81 -4.06 -18.78
CA PRO A 353 -25.22 -3.01 -19.72
C PRO A 353 -26.01 -1.86 -19.08
N ILE A 354 -26.69 -2.14 -17.96
CA ILE A 354 -27.52 -1.19 -17.21
C ILE A 354 -26.74 -0.45 -16.10
N GLY A 355 -25.42 -0.64 -16.02
CA GLY A 355 -24.60 0.03 -15.03
C GLY A 355 -24.63 1.55 -15.14
N VAL A 356 -24.65 2.24 -13.99
CA VAL A 356 -24.87 3.69 -13.89
C VAL A 356 -23.56 4.47 -13.99
N MET A 357 -22.47 3.92 -13.45
CA MET A 357 -21.16 4.56 -13.48
C MET A 357 -20.41 4.25 -14.79
N SER A 358 -19.55 5.14 -15.26
CA SER A 358 -18.64 4.83 -16.38
C SER A 358 -17.42 4.04 -15.91
N ALA A 359 -16.93 3.12 -16.75
CA ALA A 359 -15.71 2.36 -16.45
C ALA A 359 -14.48 3.28 -16.31
N ASP A 360 -14.43 4.39 -17.06
CA ASP A 360 -13.39 5.42 -16.95
C ASP A 360 -13.36 6.07 -15.57
N TRP A 361 -14.52 6.53 -15.07
CA TRP A 361 -14.63 7.14 -13.76
C TRP A 361 -14.27 6.13 -12.65
N VAL A 362 -14.75 4.89 -12.76
CA VAL A 362 -14.42 3.83 -11.80
C VAL A 362 -12.92 3.55 -11.76
N ALA A 363 -12.26 3.39 -12.92
CA ALA A 363 -10.81 3.19 -12.99
C ALA A 363 -10.03 4.36 -12.36
N LYS A 364 -10.46 5.60 -12.65
CA LYS A 364 -9.87 6.81 -12.05
C LYS A 364 -9.99 6.81 -10.52
N GLN A 365 -11.16 6.45 -9.97
CA GLN A 365 -11.34 6.36 -8.51
C GLN A 365 -10.50 5.24 -7.90
N ILE A 366 -10.42 4.07 -8.55
CA ILE A 366 -9.58 2.97 -8.08
C ILE A 366 -8.13 3.43 -7.90
N ILE A 367 -7.57 4.09 -8.92
CA ILE A 367 -6.18 4.56 -8.88
C ILE A 367 -6.01 5.68 -7.85
N ASN A 368 -6.96 6.61 -7.76
CA ASN A 368 -6.92 7.69 -6.76
C ASN A 368 -6.98 7.18 -5.32
N LEU A 369 -7.70 6.08 -5.06
CA LEU A 369 -7.76 5.47 -3.74
C LEU A 369 -6.52 4.59 -3.47
N ALA A 370 -6.00 3.92 -4.49
CA ALA A 370 -4.78 3.11 -4.39
C ALA A 370 -3.53 3.95 -4.05
N ILE A 371 -3.32 5.09 -4.71
CA ILE A 371 -2.19 5.99 -4.41
C ILE A 371 -2.27 6.62 -3.00
N ARG A 372 -3.46 6.58 -2.39
CA ARG A 372 -3.74 6.99 -1.00
C ARG A 372 -3.70 5.81 -0.03
N ASP A 373 -3.17 4.68 -0.49
CA ASP A 373 -3.05 3.42 0.24
C ASP A 373 -4.37 2.95 0.88
N VAL A 374 -5.51 3.15 0.20
CA VAL A 374 -6.77 2.52 0.59
C VAL A 374 -6.70 1.05 0.19
N ARG A 375 -6.83 0.14 1.18
CA ARG A 375 -6.71 -1.31 0.94
C ARG A 375 -8.02 -2.00 0.59
N ASN A 376 -9.14 -1.38 0.98
CA ASN A 376 -10.49 -1.80 0.60
C ASN A 376 -11.08 -0.67 -0.24
N ILE A 377 -10.91 -0.76 -1.55
CA ILE A 377 -11.28 0.31 -2.48
C ILE A 377 -12.75 0.13 -2.86
N ILE A 378 -13.62 0.89 -2.20
CA ILE A 378 -15.05 0.89 -2.45
C ILE A 378 -15.37 1.99 -3.47
N VAL A 379 -15.92 1.59 -4.63
CA VAL A 379 -16.34 2.51 -5.68
C VAL A 379 -17.75 2.12 -6.11
N THR A 380 -18.74 2.79 -5.53
CA THR A 380 -20.16 2.54 -5.79
C THR A 380 -21.01 3.78 -5.56
N ILE A 381 -22.21 3.78 -6.13
CA ILE A 381 -23.28 4.73 -5.84
C ILE A 381 -24.10 4.35 -4.59
N ASN A 382 -23.95 3.12 -4.09
CA ASN A 382 -24.73 2.65 -2.96
C ASN A 382 -24.07 3.05 -1.62
N PRO A 383 -24.67 3.98 -0.84
CA PRO A 383 -24.06 4.45 0.41
C PRO A 383 -23.97 3.35 1.47
N LEU A 384 -24.86 2.34 1.43
CA LEU A 384 -24.87 1.26 2.41
C LEU A 384 -23.60 0.40 2.34
N THR A 385 -22.98 0.27 1.15
CA THR A 385 -21.74 -0.50 0.99
C THR A 385 -20.61 0.09 1.83
N PHE A 386 -20.53 1.42 1.97
CA PHE A 386 -19.50 2.09 2.77
C PHE A 386 -19.64 1.82 4.27
N LEU A 387 -20.82 1.43 4.74
CA LEU A 387 -21.06 1.05 6.13
C LEU A 387 -20.96 -0.47 6.33
N ALA A 388 -21.66 -1.25 5.49
CA ALA A 388 -21.79 -2.69 5.64
C ALA A 388 -20.47 -3.42 5.34
N PHE A 389 -19.71 -3.00 4.32
CA PHE A 389 -18.49 -3.68 3.92
C PHE A 389 -17.40 -3.64 5.00
N PRO A 390 -17.06 -2.49 5.62
CA PRO A 390 -16.08 -2.47 6.71
C PRO A 390 -16.46 -3.36 7.89
N ILE A 391 -17.74 -3.39 8.29
CA ILE A 391 -18.23 -4.23 9.38
C ILE A 391 -18.04 -5.71 9.02
N ARG A 392 -18.50 -6.12 7.83
CA ARG A 392 -18.33 -7.50 7.34
C ARG A 392 -16.85 -7.90 7.28
N GLU A 393 -16.01 -7.09 6.64
CA GLU A 393 -14.58 -7.39 6.49
C GLU A 393 -13.90 -7.51 7.86
N PHE A 394 -14.26 -6.66 8.83
CA PHE A 394 -13.75 -6.76 10.20
C PHE A 394 -14.18 -8.06 10.88
N MET A 395 -15.47 -8.42 10.84
CA MET A 395 -15.98 -9.64 11.46
C MET A 395 -15.38 -10.89 10.84
N LEU A 396 -15.32 -10.94 9.50
CA LEU A 396 -14.76 -12.08 8.78
C LEU A 396 -13.25 -12.23 8.99
N THR A 397 -12.50 -11.12 8.93
CA THR A 397 -11.06 -11.13 9.25
C THR A 397 -10.82 -11.61 10.66
N THR A 398 -11.63 -11.17 11.62
CA THR A 398 -11.52 -11.57 13.03
C THR A 398 -11.82 -13.06 13.19
N TYR A 399 -12.89 -13.54 12.56
CA TYR A 399 -13.23 -14.97 12.55
C TYR A 399 -12.08 -15.81 11.98
N PHE A 400 -11.55 -15.46 10.80
CA PHE A 400 -10.44 -16.21 10.22
C PHE A 400 -9.18 -16.17 11.09
N LYS A 401 -8.85 -15.04 11.73
CA LYS A 401 -7.70 -14.98 12.66
C LYS A 401 -7.86 -15.91 13.86
N LEU A 402 -9.08 -16.05 14.38
CA LEU A 402 -9.36 -16.87 15.55
C LEU A 402 -9.44 -18.37 15.22
N PHE A 403 -9.90 -18.71 14.03
CA PHE A 403 -10.22 -20.11 13.66
C PHE A 403 -9.35 -20.69 12.54
N SER A 404 -8.34 -19.97 12.06
CA SER A 404 -7.33 -20.49 11.15
C SER A 404 -5.92 -20.39 11.75
N ARG A 405 -4.98 -21.16 11.19
CA ARG A 405 -3.58 -21.14 11.61
C ARG A 405 -2.74 -20.47 10.53
N ARG A 406 -1.72 -19.74 11.00
CA ARG A 406 -0.73 -19.14 10.11
C ARG A 406 -0.07 -20.23 9.27
N THR A 407 -0.05 -20.05 7.96
CA THR A 407 0.72 -20.93 7.09
C THR A 407 2.19 -20.56 7.21
N PHE A 408 3.02 -21.37 7.87
CA PHE A 408 4.45 -21.09 8.10
C PHE A 408 5.28 -20.93 6.82
N ASN A 409 4.72 -21.22 5.63
CA ASN A 409 5.42 -21.21 4.34
C ASN A 409 5.34 -19.88 3.55
N SER A 410 4.71 -18.82 4.06
CA SER A 410 4.39 -17.65 3.22
C SER A 410 5.45 -16.54 3.13
N ILE A 411 6.63 -16.68 3.76
CA ILE A 411 7.76 -15.76 3.53
C ILE A 411 8.98 -16.60 3.11
N PRO A 412 9.32 -16.65 1.81
CA PRO A 412 10.49 -17.40 1.31
C PRO A 412 11.80 -17.01 1.99
N VAL A 413 11.87 -15.79 2.54
CA VAL A 413 13.09 -15.25 3.15
C VAL A 413 13.42 -15.92 4.49
N LEU A 414 12.44 -16.47 5.22
CA LEU A 414 12.71 -17.19 6.47
C LEU A 414 13.44 -18.52 6.24
N GLN A 415 13.22 -19.19 5.10
CA GLN A 415 13.94 -20.42 4.76
C GLN A 415 15.45 -20.20 4.64
N LYS A 416 15.88 -19.04 4.11
CA LYS A 416 17.31 -18.76 3.92
C LYS A 416 18.02 -18.38 5.22
N SER A 417 17.34 -17.71 6.16
CA SER A 417 17.92 -17.39 7.47
C SER A 417 18.08 -18.63 8.36
N GLU A 418 17.19 -19.62 8.25
CA GLU A 418 17.30 -20.87 9.00
C GLU A 418 18.32 -21.84 8.40
N GLN A 419 18.46 -21.89 7.06
CA GLN A 419 19.54 -22.68 6.45
C GLN A 419 20.93 -22.15 6.84
N LEU A 420 21.12 -20.83 6.88
CA LEU A 420 22.38 -20.22 7.32
C LEU A 420 22.65 -20.40 8.82
N SER A 421 21.61 -20.37 9.67
CA SER A 421 21.78 -20.63 11.11
C SER A 421 22.07 -22.10 11.42
N GLN A 422 21.44 -23.02 10.68
CA GLN A 422 21.69 -24.46 10.78
C GLN A 422 23.05 -24.88 10.20
N GLU A 423 23.56 -24.22 9.17
CA GLU A 423 24.94 -24.44 8.68
C GLU A 423 25.99 -23.87 9.64
N SER A 424 25.75 -22.71 10.25
CA SER A 424 26.68 -22.17 11.25
C SER A 424 26.74 -23.01 12.53
N SER A 425 25.64 -23.67 12.91
CA SER A 425 25.58 -24.55 14.09
C SER A 425 26.16 -25.95 13.85
N LYS A 426 26.46 -26.30 12.59
CA LYS A 426 27.16 -27.56 12.24
C LYS A 426 28.67 -27.39 12.08
N THR A 427 29.19 -26.18 12.27
CA THR A 427 30.61 -25.85 12.09
C THR A 427 31.28 -25.41 13.40
N ILE A 428 30.73 -25.81 14.55
CA ILE A 428 31.33 -25.61 15.89
C ILE A 428 31.63 -26.97 16.51
#